data_AF-A0A7T8JZ04-F1
#
_entry.id   AF-A0A7T8JZ04-F1
#
_cell.length_a   1.000
_cell.length_b   1.000
_cell.length_c   1.000
_cell.angle_alpha   90.00
_cell.angle_beta   90.00
_cell.angle_gamma   90.00
#
_symmetry.space_group_name_H-M   'P 1'
#
loop_
_entity.id
_entity.type
_entity.pdbx_description
1 polymer ?
#
loop_
_entity_poly.entity_id
_entity_poly.type
_entity_poly.pdbx_seq_one_letter_code
_entity_poly.pdbx_strand_id
1 'polypeptide(L)'
;MIRAGCKDMEIMKTACVARNTVKPIRSELEESNNDYEKVVERKKGKRRSDFLRTPEFVEKLQKKVQEDPSKSCTKLAEELGVGNTTVRVCINENLRYHFYKRRKGQILTEKAQENRFNKALKLLNKLKHPVHNETLWFFSDEKNFTQDQKHNSQNNRCCVRNPHEVPIVAQTKFPAAVIVFGIISSDGDVMPPHFFPKGLRLDSEGYVALMRDVVAPWIKKVAAGRPYVFQQDSAPCHTSRKPRSGCPRTWTTTRARTSGCPTPRLQPVRLLPMGRG
;
A
#
# COMPACT_ATOMS: atom_id res chain seq x y z
N MET A 1 33.82 37.64 35.70
CA MET A 1 35.25 37.86 36.03
C MET A 1 35.91 38.87 35.10
N ILE A 2 35.82 38.75 33.76
CA ILE A 2 36.36 39.76 32.82
C ILE A 2 35.74 41.15 33.07
N ARG A 3 34.41 41.26 33.15
CA ARG A 3 33.69 42.51 33.50
C ARG A 3 34.02 43.07 34.90
N ALA A 4 34.45 42.19 35.81
CA ALA A 4 34.82 42.56 37.17
C ALA A 4 36.27 43.08 37.28
N GLY A 5 36.96 43.27 36.13
CA GLY A 5 38.33 43.77 36.10
C GLY A 5 39.39 42.76 36.54
N CYS A 6 39.02 41.49 36.78
CA CYS A 6 39.96 40.45 37.20
C CYS A 6 41.07 40.26 36.17
N LYS A 7 42.30 40.00 36.61
CA LYS A 7 43.44 39.78 35.70
C LYS A 7 43.30 38.43 35.00
N ASP A 8 43.88 38.28 33.81
CA ASP A 8 43.84 37.02 33.03
C ASP A 8 44.32 35.80 33.83
N MET A 9 45.34 35.99 34.67
CA MET A 9 45.90 34.94 35.52
C MET A 9 44.92 34.48 36.62
N GLU A 10 44.09 35.39 37.13
CA GLU A 10 43.05 35.06 38.12
C GLU A 10 41.91 34.33 37.44
N ILE A 11 41.47 34.80 36.27
CA ILE A 11 40.42 34.14 35.49
C ILE A 11 40.83 32.72 35.09
N MET A 12 42.07 32.55 34.62
CA MET A 12 42.66 31.26 34.28
C MET A 12 42.60 30.28 35.46
N LYS A 13 43.01 30.72 36.65
CA LYS A 13 43.03 29.90 37.88
C LYS A 13 41.63 29.59 38.39
N THR A 14 40.73 30.57 38.40
CA THR A 14 39.38 30.42 38.97
C THR A 14 38.44 29.66 38.03
N ALA A 15 38.58 29.83 36.71
CA ALA A 15 37.74 29.14 35.71
C ALA A 15 38.38 27.88 35.12
N CYS A 16 39.59 27.50 35.56
CA CYS A 16 40.34 26.32 35.10
C CYS A 16 40.45 26.21 33.56
N VAL A 17 40.62 27.35 32.87
CA VAL A 17 40.76 27.43 31.41
C VAL A 17 42.15 27.92 31.03
N ALA A 18 42.66 27.51 29.88
CA ALA A 18 43.98 27.96 29.41
C ALA A 18 44.01 29.48 29.20
N ARG A 19 45.13 30.13 29.53
CA ARG A 19 45.33 31.57 29.31
C ARG A 19 45.11 31.98 27.85
N ASN A 20 45.45 31.10 26.92
CA ASN A 20 45.25 31.30 25.47
C ASN A 20 43.78 31.27 25.06
N THR A 21 42.87 30.79 25.91
CA THR A 21 41.42 30.86 25.70
C THR A 21 40.85 32.16 26.29
N VAL A 22 41.40 32.64 27.41
CA VAL A 22 40.93 33.86 28.09
C VAL A 22 41.27 35.12 27.29
N LYS A 23 42.49 35.21 26.75
CA LYS A 23 42.96 36.36 25.96
C LYS A 23 42.08 36.73 24.75
N PRO A 24 41.77 35.79 23.82
CA PRO A 24 40.93 36.11 22.66
C PRO A 24 39.51 36.49 23.06
N ILE A 25 38.93 35.83 24.08
CA ILE A 25 37.59 36.17 24.58
C ILE A 25 37.57 37.59 25.18
N ARG A 26 38.62 38.00 25.89
CA ARG A 26 38.74 39.38 26.38
C ARG A 26 38.84 40.39 25.23
N SER A 27 39.67 40.11 24.23
CA SER A 27 39.80 40.96 23.03
C SER A 27 38.46 41.11 22.29
N GLU A 28 37.75 40.00 22.06
CA GLU A 28 36.45 39.99 21.38
C GLU A 28 35.37 40.74 22.20
N LEU A 29 35.43 40.69 23.54
CA LEU A 29 34.54 41.45 24.43
C LEU A 29 34.83 42.96 24.39
N GLU A 30 36.11 43.36 24.32
CA GLU A 30 36.52 44.75 24.20
C GLU A 30 36.10 45.34 22.83
N GLU A 31 36.29 44.57 21.75
CA GLU A 31 35.85 44.93 20.38
C GLU A 31 34.32 45.00 20.25
N SER A 32 33.59 44.16 20.99
CA SER A 32 32.11 44.12 20.96
C SER A 32 31.47 45.10 21.94
N ASN A 33 32.22 46.06 22.51
CA ASN A 33 31.75 47.02 23.50
C ASN A 33 31.06 46.37 24.71
N ASN A 34 31.63 45.27 25.22
CA ASN A 34 31.09 44.44 26.32
C ASN A 34 29.74 43.75 26.05
N ASP A 35 29.34 43.62 24.78
CA ASP A 35 28.18 42.83 24.38
C ASP A 35 28.50 41.33 24.45
N TYR A 36 28.10 40.69 25.55
CA TYR A 36 28.39 39.30 25.85
C TYR A 36 27.61 38.32 24.96
N GLU A 37 26.43 38.70 24.46
CA GLU A 37 25.62 37.83 23.61
C GLU A 37 26.34 37.59 22.29
N LYS A 38 26.95 38.64 21.72
CA LYS A 38 27.74 38.55 20.48
C LYS A 38 28.99 37.69 20.59
N VAL A 39 29.67 37.71 21.76
CA VAL A 39 30.90 36.91 21.97
C VAL A 39 30.58 35.43 22.22
N VAL A 40 29.42 35.13 22.81
CA VAL A 40 28.95 33.76 23.01
C VAL A 40 28.42 33.15 21.70
N GLU A 41 27.92 33.97 20.78
CA GLU A 41 27.52 33.53 19.45
C GLU A 41 28.71 32.97 18.66
N ARG A 42 28.85 31.64 18.66
CA ARG A 42 29.83 30.94 17.82
C ARG A 42 29.60 31.31 16.35
N LYS A 43 30.68 31.67 15.64
CA LYS A 43 30.67 31.83 14.18
C LYS A 43 30.02 30.61 13.55
N LYS A 44 28.87 30.80 12.89
CA LYS A 44 28.19 29.72 12.17
C LYS A 44 29.15 29.16 11.13
N GLY A 45 29.39 27.85 11.19
CA GLY A 45 30.23 27.17 10.21
C GLY A 45 29.73 27.50 8.80
N LYS A 46 30.59 28.05 7.96
CA LYS A 46 30.24 28.32 6.56
C LYS A 46 30.08 26.99 5.85
N ARG A 47 29.00 26.85 5.07
CA ARG A 47 28.85 25.70 4.18
C ARG A 47 30.02 25.70 3.20
N ARG A 48 30.52 24.52 2.88
CA ARG A 48 31.58 24.38 1.87
C ARG A 48 31.10 24.95 0.53
N SER A 49 32.02 25.50 -0.25
CA SER A 49 31.74 26.09 -1.56
C SER A 49 31.25 25.07 -2.60
N ASP A 50 31.54 23.79 -2.40
CA ASP A 50 31.13 22.65 -3.24
C ASP A 50 29.69 22.15 -2.95
N PHE A 51 28.91 22.88 -2.16
CA PHE A 51 27.56 22.47 -1.77
C PHE A 51 26.57 22.59 -2.94
N LEU A 52 26.27 21.45 -3.58
CA LEU A 52 25.40 21.38 -4.76
C LEU A 52 23.89 21.49 -4.47
N ARG A 53 23.43 21.30 -3.22
CA ARG A 53 21.98 21.30 -2.87
C ARG A 53 21.44 22.71 -2.63
N THR A 54 21.70 23.62 -3.56
CA THR A 54 21.13 24.96 -3.52
C THR A 54 19.61 24.91 -3.77
N PRO A 55 18.83 25.91 -3.32
CA PRO A 55 17.39 25.96 -3.59
C PRO A 55 17.05 25.86 -5.09
N GLU A 56 17.82 26.54 -5.93
CA GLU A 56 17.69 26.49 -7.40
C GLU A 56 17.88 25.06 -7.96
N PHE A 57 18.86 24.33 -7.43
CA PHE A 57 19.09 22.94 -7.82
C PHE A 57 17.93 22.03 -7.39
N VAL A 58 17.40 22.23 -6.18
CA VAL A 58 16.25 21.47 -5.66
C VAL A 58 15.02 21.68 -6.55
N GLU A 59 14.74 22.92 -6.94
CA GLU A 59 13.62 23.27 -7.83
C GLU A 59 13.81 22.67 -9.23
N LYS A 60 15.02 22.77 -9.79
CA LYS A 60 15.35 22.14 -11.08
C LYS A 60 15.15 20.63 -11.06
N LEU A 61 15.57 19.97 -9.98
CA LEU A 61 15.36 18.54 -9.78
C LEU A 61 13.87 18.21 -9.64
N GLN A 62 13.12 19.01 -8.87
CA GLN A 62 11.68 18.82 -8.70
C GLN A 62 10.93 18.89 -10.02
N LYS A 63 11.25 19.88 -10.87
CA LYS A 63 10.65 20.03 -12.19
C LYS A 63 10.90 18.80 -13.06
N LYS A 64 12.13 18.28 -13.10
CA LYS A 64 12.46 17.06 -13.85
C LYS A 64 11.71 15.82 -13.35
N VAL A 65 11.52 15.70 -12.04
CA VAL A 65 10.75 14.60 -11.45
C VAL A 65 9.25 14.72 -11.77
N GLN A 66 8.71 15.95 -11.84
CA GLN A 66 7.32 16.18 -12.23
C GLN A 66 7.08 15.92 -13.72
N GLU A 67 8.04 16.28 -14.58
CA GLU A 67 8.01 16.00 -16.02
C GLU A 67 7.98 14.50 -16.31
N ASP A 68 8.81 13.71 -15.63
CA ASP A 68 8.78 12.25 -15.72
C ASP A 68 9.08 11.59 -14.35
N PRO A 69 8.04 11.17 -13.60
CA PRO A 69 8.21 10.54 -12.29
C PRO A 69 8.78 9.11 -12.37
N SER A 70 9.03 8.60 -13.57
CA SER A 70 9.52 7.24 -13.83
C SER A 70 11.03 7.15 -13.86
N LYS A 71 11.73 8.29 -13.94
CA LYS A 71 13.19 8.32 -14.03
C LYS A 71 13.83 7.79 -12.75
N SER A 72 14.91 7.03 -12.92
CA SER A 72 15.72 6.58 -11.79
C SER A 72 16.62 7.72 -11.28
N CYS A 73 17.05 7.64 -10.01
CA CYS A 73 18.05 8.57 -9.48
C CYS A 73 19.32 8.62 -10.33
N THR A 74 19.75 7.49 -10.90
CA THR A 74 20.94 7.43 -11.76
C THR A 74 20.77 8.27 -13.02
N LYS A 75 19.63 8.14 -13.72
CA LYS A 75 19.36 8.95 -14.91
C LYS A 75 19.25 10.44 -14.58
N LEU A 76 18.55 10.78 -13.49
CA LEU A 76 18.46 12.16 -13.02
C LEU A 76 19.84 12.73 -12.67
N ALA A 77 20.73 11.92 -12.10
CA ALA A 77 22.09 12.29 -11.76
C ALA A 77 22.95 12.54 -13.01
N GLU A 78 22.87 11.66 -14.02
CA GLU A 78 23.53 11.83 -15.32
C GLU A 78 23.07 13.12 -16.02
N GLU A 79 21.76 13.36 -16.12
CA GLU A 79 21.23 14.54 -16.80
C GLU A 79 21.50 15.86 -16.05
N LEU A 80 21.86 15.80 -14.77
CA LEU A 80 22.20 16.95 -13.94
C LEU A 80 23.71 17.07 -13.71
N GLY A 81 24.52 16.11 -14.17
CA GLY A 81 25.97 16.10 -13.98
C GLY A 81 26.40 15.98 -12.52
N VAL A 82 25.60 15.34 -11.66
CA VAL A 82 25.86 15.21 -10.22
C VAL A 82 25.97 13.75 -9.79
N GLY A 83 26.53 13.50 -8.61
CA GLY A 83 26.52 12.15 -8.03
C GLY A 83 25.11 11.65 -7.68
N ASN A 84 24.86 10.36 -7.89
CA ASN A 84 23.59 9.68 -7.56
C ASN A 84 23.18 9.90 -6.09
N THR A 85 24.14 9.81 -5.16
CA THR A 85 23.91 10.05 -3.73
C THR A 85 23.34 11.45 -3.49
N THR A 86 23.82 12.47 -4.19
CA THR A 86 23.34 13.85 -4.06
C THR A 86 21.88 13.96 -4.47
N VAL A 87 21.52 13.38 -5.62
CA VAL A 87 20.12 13.35 -6.11
C VAL A 87 19.24 12.60 -5.12
N ARG A 88 19.66 11.41 -4.67
CA ARG A 88 18.87 10.58 -3.76
C ARG A 88 18.60 11.26 -2.44
N VAL A 89 19.60 11.91 -1.86
CA VAL A 89 19.42 12.65 -0.61
C VAL A 89 18.55 13.88 -0.85
N CYS A 90 18.72 14.60 -1.95
CA CYS A 90 17.86 15.73 -2.30
C CYS A 90 16.38 15.33 -2.44
N ILE A 91 16.10 14.20 -3.11
CA ILE A 91 14.74 13.66 -3.25
C ILE A 91 14.14 13.30 -1.89
N ASN A 92 14.91 12.64 -1.02
CA ASN A 92 14.41 12.14 0.26
C ASN A 92 14.31 13.22 1.35
N GLU A 93 15.32 14.08 1.50
CA GLU A 93 15.40 15.06 2.60
C GLU A 93 14.81 16.41 2.22
N ASN A 94 15.10 16.92 1.02
CA ASN A 94 14.64 18.24 0.59
C ASN A 94 13.23 18.19 0.00
N LEU A 95 12.97 17.26 -0.95
CA LEU A 95 11.66 17.13 -1.60
C LEU A 95 10.70 16.20 -0.85
N ARG A 96 11.21 15.33 0.03
CA ARG A 96 10.43 14.32 0.76
C ARG A 96 9.62 13.41 -0.16
N TYR A 97 10.17 13.10 -1.33
CA TYR A 97 9.58 12.17 -2.28
C TYR A 97 10.10 10.76 -2.05
N HIS A 98 9.29 9.78 -2.42
CA HIS A 98 9.63 8.36 -2.32
C HIS A 98 9.32 7.65 -3.63
N PHE A 99 10.20 6.73 -4.02
CA PHE A 99 9.98 5.87 -5.17
C PHE A 99 9.07 4.71 -4.78
N TYR A 100 7.89 4.65 -5.40
CA TYR A 100 6.96 3.55 -5.24
C TYR A 100 6.98 2.63 -6.46
N LYS A 101 6.70 1.34 -6.24
CA LYS A 101 6.49 0.41 -7.35
C LYS A 101 5.16 0.75 -8.02
N ARG A 102 5.19 0.87 -9.35
CA ARG A 102 3.99 0.98 -10.17
C ARG A 102 3.09 -0.23 -9.93
N ARG A 103 1.82 0.03 -9.61
CA ARG A 103 0.81 -1.03 -9.44
C ARG A 103 0.26 -1.40 -10.80
N LYS A 104 0.23 -2.69 -11.11
CA LYS A 104 -0.47 -3.19 -12.31
C LYS A 104 -1.98 -3.04 -12.09
N GLY A 105 -2.66 -2.44 -13.07
CA GLY A 105 -4.11 -2.28 -13.09
C GLY A 105 -4.71 -2.95 -14.33
N GLN A 106 -6.00 -3.29 -14.26
CA GLN A 106 -6.76 -3.64 -15.44
C GLN A 106 -6.96 -2.38 -16.29
N ILE A 107 -6.79 -2.49 -17.61
CA ILE A 107 -7.16 -1.42 -18.54
C ILE A 107 -8.69 -1.28 -18.52
N LEU A 108 -9.18 -0.06 -18.28
CA LEU A 108 -10.61 0.25 -18.23
C LEU A 108 -10.95 1.21 -19.35
N THR A 109 -11.91 0.83 -20.19
CA THR A 109 -12.55 1.74 -21.13
C THR A 109 -13.36 2.80 -20.38
N GLU A 110 -13.57 3.98 -20.96
CA GLU A 110 -14.36 5.06 -20.36
C GLU A 110 -15.75 4.58 -19.94
N LYS A 111 -16.43 3.84 -20.83
CA LYS A 111 -17.71 3.19 -20.53
C LYS A 111 -17.64 2.24 -19.32
N ALA A 112 -16.54 1.51 -19.15
CA ALA A 112 -16.37 0.64 -17.99
C ALA A 112 -16.15 1.44 -16.70
N GLN A 113 -15.47 2.59 -16.77
CA GLN A 113 -15.29 3.49 -15.63
C GLN A 113 -16.61 4.12 -15.21
N GLU A 114 -17.39 4.65 -16.15
CA GLU A 114 -18.71 5.23 -15.90
C GLU A 114 -19.67 4.19 -15.29
N ASN A 115 -19.70 2.98 -15.86
CA ASN A 115 -20.49 1.89 -15.30
C ASN A 115 -20.06 1.52 -13.88
N ARG A 116 -18.77 1.55 -13.57
CA ARG A 116 -18.27 1.31 -12.20
C ARG A 116 -18.70 2.43 -11.26
N PHE A 117 -18.59 3.68 -11.67
CA PHE A 117 -18.98 4.84 -10.89
C PHE A 117 -20.48 4.81 -10.57
N ASN A 118 -21.32 4.60 -11.59
CA ASN A 118 -22.77 4.51 -11.42
C ASN A 118 -23.19 3.33 -10.52
N LYS A 119 -22.49 2.18 -10.62
CA LYS A 119 -22.72 1.04 -9.72
C LYS A 119 -22.31 1.34 -8.29
N ALA A 120 -21.15 1.96 -8.09
CA ALA A 120 -20.66 2.34 -6.77
C ALA A 120 -21.60 3.34 -6.11
N LEU A 121 -22.10 4.34 -6.84
CA LEU A 121 -23.06 5.31 -6.33
C LEU A 121 -24.39 4.65 -5.94
N LYS A 122 -24.91 3.75 -6.79
CA LYS A 122 -26.12 2.97 -6.47
C LYS A 122 -25.92 2.09 -5.23
N LEU A 123 -24.77 1.43 -5.11
CA LEU A 123 -24.45 0.60 -3.94
C LEU A 123 -24.35 1.46 -2.68
N LEU A 124 -23.68 2.61 -2.75
CA LEU A 124 -23.55 3.56 -1.64
C LEU A 124 -24.92 4.04 -1.17
N ASN A 125 -25.83 4.38 -2.09
CA ASN A 125 -27.18 4.80 -1.74
C ASN A 125 -27.96 3.69 -1.04
N LYS A 126 -27.82 2.42 -1.48
CA LYS A 126 -28.43 1.27 -0.81
C LYS A 126 -27.88 1.03 0.60
N LEU A 127 -26.60 1.29 0.81
CA LEU A 127 -25.96 1.14 2.12
C LEU A 127 -26.36 2.26 3.07
N LYS A 128 -26.50 3.50 2.58
CA LYS A 128 -26.93 4.66 3.39
C LYS A 128 -28.42 4.64 3.72
N HIS A 129 -29.24 4.16 2.79
CA HIS A 129 -30.69 4.12 2.90
C HIS A 129 -31.19 2.69 2.66
N PRO A 130 -30.98 1.77 3.63
CA PRO A 130 -31.48 0.41 3.51
C PRO A 130 -33.01 0.42 3.56
N VAL A 131 -33.63 -0.51 2.82
CA VAL A 131 -35.11 -0.67 2.83
C VAL A 131 -35.59 -1.13 4.21
N HIS A 132 -34.79 -1.94 4.89
CA HIS A 132 -34.99 -2.35 6.27
C HIS A 132 -33.68 -2.23 7.04
N ASN A 133 -33.71 -1.66 8.25
CA ASN A 133 -32.52 -1.44 9.08
C ASN A 133 -31.77 -2.74 9.42
N GLU A 134 -32.46 -3.89 9.38
CA GLU A 134 -31.90 -5.20 9.71
C GLU A 134 -31.45 -6.01 8.48
N THR A 135 -31.36 -5.39 7.29
CA THR A 135 -31.03 -6.11 6.05
C THR A 135 -29.61 -6.69 6.10
N LEU A 136 -29.51 -8.01 6.03
CA LEU A 136 -28.23 -8.73 6.02
C LEU A 136 -27.60 -8.75 4.63
N TRP A 137 -26.28 -8.55 4.56
CA TRP A 137 -25.54 -8.68 3.30
C TRP A 137 -24.68 -9.93 3.30
N PHE A 138 -24.89 -10.80 2.33
CA PHE A 138 -24.07 -11.97 2.10
C PHE A 138 -23.17 -11.75 0.90
N PHE A 139 -21.87 -11.98 1.08
CA PHE A 139 -20.86 -11.83 0.06
C PHE A 139 -20.25 -13.19 -0.24
N SER A 140 -20.24 -13.57 -1.52
CA SER A 140 -19.63 -14.81 -2.00
C SER A 140 -18.41 -14.53 -2.86
N ASP A 141 -17.41 -15.40 -2.77
CA ASP A 141 -16.25 -15.40 -3.67
C ASP A 141 -15.70 -16.82 -3.83
N GLU A 142 -15.04 -17.03 -4.96
CA GLU A 142 -14.37 -18.27 -5.33
C GLU A 142 -12.88 -18.05 -5.41
N LYS A 143 -12.11 -18.94 -4.78
CA LYS A 143 -10.66 -18.83 -4.81
C LYS A 143 -9.97 -20.14 -5.14
N ASN A 144 -9.04 -20.04 -6.09
CA ASN A 144 -8.05 -21.08 -6.36
C ASN A 144 -6.95 -21.05 -5.29
N PHE A 145 -6.76 -22.19 -4.62
CA PHE A 145 -5.62 -22.46 -3.76
C PHE A 145 -4.69 -23.45 -4.45
N THR A 146 -3.48 -22.99 -4.80
CA THR A 146 -2.44 -23.84 -5.40
C THR A 146 -1.64 -24.51 -4.29
N GLN A 147 -1.30 -25.80 -4.47
CA GLN A 147 -0.47 -26.53 -3.51
C GLN A 147 0.97 -25.98 -3.43
N ASP A 148 1.51 -25.50 -4.56
CA ASP A 148 2.89 -25.01 -4.62
C ASP A 148 3.07 -23.73 -3.80
N GLN A 149 4.20 -23.64 -3.10
CA GLN A 149 4.57 -22.46 -2.33
C GLN A 149 4.76 -21.27 -3.26
N LYS A 150 4.08 -20.15 -2.94
CA LYS A 150 4.29 -18.90 -3.66
C LYS A 150 5.68 -18.33 -3.33
N HIS A 151 6.63 -18.50 -4.23
CA HIS A 151 7.97 -17.95 -4.10
C HIS A 151 7.96 -16.41 -4.24
N ASN A 152 8.40 -15.69 -3.21
CA ASN A 152 8.59 -14.25 -3.28
C ASN A 152 10.07 -13.95 -3.55
N SER A 153 10.42 -13.64 -4.80
CA SER A 153 11.80 -13.37 -5.22
C SER A 153 12.47 -12.18 -4.51
N GLN A 154 11.72 -11.35 -3.79
CA GLN A 154 12.30 -10.27 -3.00
C GLN A 154 12.75 -10.70 -1.62
N ASN A 155 11.99 -11.57 -0.98
CA ASN A 155 12.30 -12.05 0.38
C ASN A 155 13.17 -13.30 0.33
N ASN A 156 12.99 -14.12 -0.69
CA ASN A 156 13.72 -15.36 -0.88
C ASN A 156 14.99 -15.08 -1.69
N ARG A 157 15.87 -14.25 -1.12
CA ARG A 157 17.19 -13.95 -1.67
C ARG A 157 18.24 -14.72 -0.90
N CYS A 158 19.15 -15.37 -1.61
CA CYS A 158 20.35 -15.94 -1.03
C CYS A 158 21.56 -15.05 -1.36
N CYS A 159 22.47 -14.93 -0.41
CA CYS A 159 23.76 -14.29 -0.61
C CYS A 159 24.77 -15.41 -0.90
N VAL A 160 25.15 -15.56 -2.16
CA VAL A 160 26.08 -16.60 -2.61
C VAL A 160 27.20 -15.99 -3.44
N ARG A 161 28.36 -16.65 -3.49
CA ARG A 161 29.54 -16.14 -4.20
C ARG A 161 29.46 -16.42 -5.70
N ASN A 162 28.84 -17.54 -6.06
CA ASN A 162 28.72 -18.00 -7.44
C ASN A 162 27.23 -18.25 -7.80
N PRO A 163 26.75 -17.85 -8.99
CA PRO A 163 25.41 -18.19 -9.46
C PRO A 163 25.06 -19.69 -9.41
N HIS A 164 26.03 -20.59 -9.53
CA HIS A 164 25.79 -22.05 -9.44
C HIS A 164 25.44 -22.53 -8.03
N GLU A 165 25.74 -21.75 -6.99
CA GLU A 165 25.41 -22.06 -5.60
C GLU A 165 23.98 -21.62 -5.23
N VAL A 166 23.28 -20.92 -6.12
CA VAL A 166 21.89 -20.50 -5.89
C VAL A 166 21.00 -21.75 -5.86
N PRO A 167 20.33 -22.07 -4.73
CA PRO A 167 19.47 -23.23 -4.65
C PRO A 167 18.30 -23.10 -5.62
N ILE A 168 18.11 -24.12 -6.45
CA ILE A 168 16.99 -24.19 -7.40
C ILE A 168 15.72 -24.55 -6.62
N VAL A 169 14.75 -23.64 -6.61
CA VAL A 169 13.42 -23.91 -6.08
C VAL A 169 12.60 -24.62 -7.15
N ALA A 170 12.42 -25.94 -7.00
CA ALA A 170 11.58 -26.72 -7.91
C ALA A 170 10.12 -26.23 -7.85
N GLN A 171 9.52 -26.05 -9.02
CA GLN A 171 8.09 -25.73 -9.16
C GLN A 171 7.45 -26.72 -10.11
N THR A 172 6.24 -27.18 -9.79
CA THR A 172 5.49 -28.04 -10.70
C THR A 172 4.95 -27.19 -11.86
N LYS A 173 5.03 -27.72 -13.09
CA LYS A 173 4.61 -26.99 -14.31
C LYS A 173 3.11 -26.66 -14.30
N PHE A 174 2.30 -27.54 -13.72
CA PHE A 174 0.86 -27.38 -13.55
C PHE A 174 0.47 -27.82 -12.13
N PRO A 175 0.59 -26.93 -11.13
CA PRO A 175 0.32 -27.28 -9.75
C PRO A 175 -1.13 -27.69 -9.58
N ALA A 176 -1.35 -28.72 -8.77
CA ALA A 176 -2.69 -29.07 -8.35
C ALA A 176 -3.30 -27.89 -7.59
N ALA A 177 -4.48 -27.45 -8.03
CA ALA A 177 -5.24 -26.38 -7.39
C ALA A 177 -6.60 -26.91 -6.93
N VAL A 178 -7.06 -26.40 -5.80
CA VAL A 178 -8.40 -26.64 -5.27
C VAL A 178 -9.17 -25.32 -5.31
N ILE A 179 -10.38 -25.34 -5.85
CA ILE A 179 -11.29 -24.19 -5.79
C ILE A 179 -12.04 -24.28 -4.46
N VAL A 180 -12.05 -23.18 -3.73
CA VAL A 180 -12.80 -23.04 -2.48
C VAL A 180 -13.83 -21.95 -2.67
N PHE A 181 -15.08 -22.26 -2.34
CA PHE A 181 -16.19 -21.32 -2.29
C PHE A 181 -16.48 -20.93 -0.84
N GLY A 182 -16.60 -19.62 -0.60
CA GLY A 182 -16.87 -19.07 0.73
C GLY A 182 -17.96 -18.02 0.68
N ILE A 183 -18.71 -17.92 1.79
CA ILE A 183 -19.71 -16.87 2.01
C ILE A 183 -19.49 -16.25 3.37
N ILE A 184 -19.58 -14.92 3.44
CA ILE A 184 -19.50 -14.15 4.67
C ILE A 184 -20.72 -13.21 4.77
N SER A 185 -21.32 -13.11 5.96
CA SER A 185 -22.39 -12.14 6.26
C SER A 185 -21.82 -10.79 6.73
N SER A 186 -22.61 -9.72 6.63
CA SER A 186 -22.27 -8.40 7.21
C SER A 186 -22.04 -8.43 8.71
N ASP A 187 -22.66 -9.38 9.40
CA ASP A 187 -22.61 -9.53 10.85
C ASP A 187 -21.45 -10.43 11.29
N GLY A 188 -20.67 -10.95 10.34
CA GLY A 188 -19.45 -11.72 10.59
C GLY A 188 -19.61 -13.25 10.54
N ASP A 189 -20.78 -13.76 10.18
CA ASP A 189 -21.00 -15.20 10.02
C ASP A 189 -20.24 -15.71 8.80
N VAL A 190 -19.48 -16.80 8.99
CA VAL A 190 -18.69 -17.43 7.94
C VAL A 190 -19.26 -18.80 7.63
N MET A 191 -19.61 -19.03 6.38
CA MET A 191 -20.00 -20.36 5.92
C MET A 191 -18.77 -21.28 5.94
N PRO A 192 -18.88 -22.52 6.47
CA PRO A 192 -17.82 -23.51 6.32
C PRO A 192 -17.36 -23.59 4.85
N PRO A 193 -16.05 -23.46 4.57
CA PRO A 193 -15.55 -23.42 3.21
C PRO A 193 -15.97 -24.66 2.42
N HIS A 194 -16.56 -24.46 1.24
CA HIS A 194 -16.93 -25.55 0.36
C HIS A 194 -15.80 -25.83 -0.63
N PHE A 195 -15.29 -27.05 -0.61
CA PHE A 195 -14.20 -27.49 -1.49
C PHE A 195 -14.76 -28.21 -2.70
N PHE A 196 -14.42 -27.74 -3.90
CA PHE A 196 -14.74 -28.49 -5.11
C PHE A 196 -13.77 -29.65 -5.31
N PRO A 197 -14.25 -30.83 -5.75
CA PRO A 197 -13.37 -31.95 -6.07
C PRO A 197 -12.38 -31.60 -7.18
N LYS A 198 -11.16 -32.15 -7.09
CA LYS A 198 -10.03 -31.83 -7.99
C LYS A 198 -10.41 -32.04 -9.46
N GLY A 199 -10.06 -31.08 -10.31
CA GLY A 199 -10.22 -31.17 -11.76
C GLY A 199 -11.60 -30.77 -12.31
N LEU A 200 -12.59 -30.51 -11.44
CA LEU A 200 -13.87 -29.96 -11.88
C LEU A 200 -13.70 -28.46 -12.16
N ARG A 201 -13.77 -28.07 -13.43
CA ARG A 201 -14.18 -26.70 -13.76
C ARG A 201 -15.62 -26.58 -13.30
N LEU A 202 -15.92 -25.60 -12.46
CA LEU A 202 -17.28 -25.33 -11.99
C LEU A 202 -18.21 -25.18 -13.20
N ASP A 203 -18.97 -26.23 -13.49
CA ASP A 203 -20.00 -26.21 -14.50
C ASP A 203 -21.23 -25.47 -13.94
N SER A 204 -22.12 -25.04 -14.84
CA SER A 204 -23.32 -24.31 -14.40
C SER A 204 -24.25 -25.17 -13.55
N GLU A 205 -24.17 -26.50 -13.66
CA GLU A 205 -25.07 -27.44 -12.97
C GLU A 205 -24.60 -27.73 -11.54
N GLY A 206 -23.31 -27.99 -11.35
CA GLY A 206 -22.68 -28.10 -10.04
C GLY A 206 -22.80 -26.82 -9.22
N TYR A 207 -22.72 -25.65 -9.86
CA TYR A 207 -22.98 -24.38 -9.17
C TYR A 207 -24.42 -24.25 -8.69
N VAL A 208 -25.40 -24.66 -9.51
CA VAL A 208 -26.82 -24.62 -9.12
C VAL A 208 -27.09 -25.60 -7.97
N ALA A 209 -26.50 -26.80 -8.01
CA ALA A 209 -26.59 -27.77 -6.93
C ALA A 209 -26.01 -27.20 -5.62
N LEU A 210 -24.81 -26.61 -5.66
CA LEU A 210 -24.19 -25.93 -4.52
C LEU A 210 -25.12 -24.85 -3.94
N MET A 211 -25.66 -23.99 -4.80
CA MET A 211 -26.53 -22.91 -4.39
C MET A 211 -27.81 -23.41 -3.71
N ARG A 212 -28.40 -24.48 -4.24
CA ARG A 212 -29.65 -25.07 -3.74
C ARG A 212 -29.43 -25.88 -2.45
N ASP A 213 -28.39 -26.70 -2.41
CA ASP A 213 -28.24 -27.76 -1.41
C ASP A 213 -27.38 -27.31 -0.22
N VAL A 214 -26.48 -26.35 -0.40
CA VAL A 214 -25.56 -25.87 0.65
C VAL A 214 -25.83 -24.40 1.01
N VAL A 215 -25.84 -23.51 0.01
CA VAL A 215 -25.88 -22.07 0.26
C VAL A 215 -27.24 -21.59 0.74
N ALA A 216 -28.31 -21.95 0.02
CA ALA A 216 -29.65 -21.49 0.38
C ALA A 216 -30.10 -21.94 1.77
N PRO A 217 -29.88 -23.21 2.19
CA PRO A 217 -30.18 -23.64 3.56
C PRO A 217 -29.36 -22.90 4.60
N TRP A 218 -28.05 -22.68 4.35
CA TRP A 218 -27.18 -21.95 5.27
C TRP A 218 -27.61 -20.48 5.43
N ILE A 219 -27.87 -19.78 4.32
CA ILE A 219 -28.36 -18.39 4.35
C ILE A 219 -29.69 -18.30 5.08
N LYS A 220 -30.63 -19.23 4.84
CA LYS A 220 -31.92 -19.22 5.55
C LYS A 220 -31.75 -19.37 7.06
N LYS A 221 -30.80 -20.23 7.49
CA LYS A 221 -30.47 -20.40 8.91
C LYS A 221 -29.88 -19.14 9.51
N VAL A 222 -28.90 -18.53 8.85
CA VAL A 222 -28.21 -17.32 9.35
C VAL A 222 -29.11 -16.10 9.30
N ALA A 223 -29.90 -15.94 8.23
CA ALA A 223 -30.81 -14.82 8.10
C ALA A 223 -31.96 -14.89 9.12
N ALA A 224 -32.35 -16.08 9.58
CA ALA A 224 -33.39 -16.27 10.60
C ALA A 224 -34.69 -15.49 10.31
N GLY A 225 -35.06 -15.37 9.02
CA GLY A 225 -36.24 -14.61 8.57
C GLY A 225 -36.01 -13.12 8.28
N ARG A 226 -34.83 -12.58 8.60
CA ARG A 226 -34.44 -11.21 8.24
C ARG A 226 -34.36 -11.04 6.72
N PRO A 227 -34.69 -9.85 6.19
CA PRO A 227 -34.43 -9.53 4.80
C PRO A 227 -32.93 -9.58 4.53
N TYR A 228 -32.53 -10.11 3.37
CA TYR A 228 -31.11 -10.19 3.01
C TYR A 228 -30.86 -9.88 1.54
N VAL A 229 -29.63 -9.46 1.26
CA VAL A 229 -29.08 -9.24 -0.08
C VAL A 229 -27.92 -10.20 -0.29
N PHE A 230 -27.96 -10.94 -1.40
CA PHE A 230 -26.85 -11.82 -1.80
C PHE A 230 -26.05 -11.19 -2.96
N GLN A 231 -24.76 -10.97 -2.72
CA GLN A 231 -23.80 -10.44 -3.68
C GLN A 231 -22.86 -11.55 -4.18
N GLN A 232 -22.76 -11.65 -5.51
CA GLN A 232 -21.88 -12.56 -6.24
C GLN A 232 -21.26 -11.84 -7.44
N ASP A 233 -20.20 -12.41 -8.03
CA ASP A 233 -19.57 -11.84 -9.22
C ASP A 233 -20.40 -12.12 -10.50
N SER A 234 -19.95 -11.58 -11.64
CA SER A 234 -20.64 -11.76 -12.92
C SER A 234 -20.01 -12.85 -13.80
N ALA A 235 -19.42 -13.89 -13.20
CA ALA A 235 -18.79 -14.97 -13.97
C ALA A 235 -19.80 -15.67 -14.92
N PRO A 236 -19.34 -16.24 -16.05
CA PRO A 236 -20.20 -16.91 -17.03
C PRO A 236 -21.10 -18.02 -16.43
N CYS A 237 -20.57 -18.81 -15.50
CA CYS A 237 -21.32 -19.83 -14.76
C CYS A 237 -22.48 -19.25 -13.93
N HIS A 238 -22.34 -18.03 -13.40
CA HIS A 238 -23.35 -17.34 -12.60
C HIS A 238 -24.42 -16.63 -13.44
N THR A 239 -24.13 -16.46 -14.73
CA THR A 239 -24.94 -15.71 -15.69
C THR A 239 -25.62 -16.58 -16.75
N SER A 240 -25.38 -17.90 -16.75
CA SER A 240 -26.05 -18.84 -17.64
C SER A 240 -27.57 -18.85 -17.41
N ARG A 241 -28.33 -19.28 -18.43
CA ARG A 241 -29.81 -19.17 -18.46
C ARG A 241 -30.50 -20.16 -17.49
N LYS A 242 -29.84 -21.28 -17.18
CA LYS A 242 -30.36 -22.38 -16.32
C LYS A 242 -30.47 -22.03 -14.82
N PRO A 243 -29.48 -21.38 -14.15
CA PRO A 243 -29.60 -20.91 -12.75
C PRO A 243 -30.78 -19.98 -12.47
N ARG A 244 -31.37 -19.41 -13.53
CA ARG A 244 -32.36 -18.34 -13.45
C ARG A 244 -33.78 -18.84 -13.14
N SER A 245 -34.09 -20.11 -13.42
CA SER A 245 -35.40 -20.72 -13.16
C SER A 245 -35.54 -21.34 -11.77
N GLY A 246 -34.42 -21.66 -11.11
CA GLY A 246 -34.40 -22.26 -9.76
C GLY A 246 -34.17 -21.26 -8.62
N CYS A 247 -34.11 -19.96 -8.89
CA CYS A 247 -33.84 -18.93 -7.90
C CYS A 247 -35.16 -18.33 -7.38
N PRO A 248 -35.56 -18.54 -6.11
CA PRO A 248 -36.76 -17.94 -5.53
C PRO A 248 -36.86 -16.43 -5.77
N ARG A 249 -38.08 -15.87 -5.87
CA ARG A 249 -38.31 -14.42 -6.06
C ARG A 249 -37.68 -13.53 -4.97
N THR A 250 -37.23 -14.09 -3.85
CA THR A 250 -36.59 -13.40 -2.72
C THR A 250 -35.11 -13.09 -2.93
N TRP A 251 -34.47 -13.62 -3.98
CA TRP A 251 -33.09 -13.27 -4.31
C TRP A 251 -33.07 -11.96 -5.11
N THR A 252 -33.15 -10.82 -4.41
CA THR A 252 -32.79 -9.53 -5.01
C THR A 252 -31.28 -9.51 -5.27
N THR A 253 -30.85 -10.24 -6.30
CA THR A 253 -29.52 -10.04 -6.84
C THR A 253 -29.50 -8.60 -7.36
N THR A 254 -28.65 -7.75 -6.80
CA THR A 254 -28.35 -6.46 -7.42
C THR A 254 -27.52 -6.72 -8.68
N ARG A 255 -28.18 -7.23 -9.74
CA ARG A 255 -27.59 -7.50 -11.07
C ARG A 255 -27.69 -6.24 -11.90
N ALA A 256 -26.57 -5.57 -12.12
CA ALA A 256 -26.44 -4.65 -13.24
C ALA A 256 -26.01 -5.46 -14.48
N ARG A 257 -26.99 -5.78 -15.32
CA ARG A 257 -26.82 -6.46 -16.62
C ARG A 257 -25.98 -5.56 -17.53
N THR A 258 -24.74 -5.96 -17.85
CA THR A 258 -24.02 -5.74 -19.14
C THR A 258 -22.56 -6.20 -19.05
N SER A 259 -22.16 -6.96 -20.06
CA SER A 259 -20.81 -7.28 -20.55
C SER A 259 -19.61 -7.11 -19.59
N GLY A 260 -19.13 -8.24 -19.06
CA GLY A 260 -17.73 -8.64 -19.20
C GLY A 260 -16.63 -7.80 -18.53
N CYS A 261 -16.90 -7.01 -17.50
CA CYS A 261 -15.84 -6.31 -16.78
C CYS A 261 -15.75 -6.76 -15.31
N PRO A 262 -14.73 -7.56 -14.92
CA PRO A 262 -14.55 -7.98 -13.53
C PRO A 262 -14.35 -6.76 -12.62
N THR A 263 -15.12 -6.63 -11.53
CA THR A 263 -14.97 -5.56 -10.54
C THR A 263 -14.57 -6.11 -9.16
N PRO A 264 -13.40 -6.78 -9.02
CA PRO A 264 -13.00 -7.42 -7.77
C PRO A 264 -12.72 -6.43 -6.62
N ARG A 265 -12.58 -5.13 -6.91
CA ARG A 265 -12.37 -4.08 -5.88
C ARG A 265 -13.64 -3.68 -5.12
N LEU A 266 -14.82 -4.10 -5.58
CA LEU A 266 -16.11 -3.81 -4.94
C LEU A 266 -16.67 -5.01 -4.17
N GLN A 267 -15.87 -6.07 -3.99
CA GLN A 267 -16.22 -7.24 -3.20
C GLN A 267 -15.38 -7.23 -1.91
N PRO A 268 -16.03 -7.23 -0.73
CA PRO A 268 -15.30 -7.24 0.54
C PRO A 268 -14.67 -8.60 0.85
N VAL A 269 -15.19 -9.69 0.26
CA VAL A 269 -14.60 -11.01 0.41
C VAL A 269 -13.47 -11.14 -0.60
N ARG A 270 -12.26 -11.25 -0.06
CA ARG A 270 -11.10 -11.76 -0.77
C ARG A 270 -10.50 -12.81 0.15
N LEU A 271 -10.84 -14.07 -0.07
CA LEU A 271 -10.24 -15.16 0.71
C LEU A 271 -8.71 -15.03 0.58
N LEU A 272 -7.98 -14.80 1.66
CA LEU A 272 -6.51 -14.75 1.60
C LEU A 272 -5.98 -16.14 1.96
N PRO A 273 -4.88 -16.60 1.32
CA PRO A 273 -4.16 -17.74 1.90
C PRO A 273 -3.77 -17.35 3.32
N MET A 274 -4.07 -18.22 4.28
CA MET A 274 -3.63 -18.10 5.67
C MET A 274 -2.11 -17.87 5.65
N GLY A 275 -1.70 -16.62 5.85
CA GLY A 275 -0.31 -16.28 6.09
C GLY A 275 -0.01 -16.77 7.50
N ARG A 276 0.89 -17.74 7.63
CA ARG A 276 1.48 -18.03 8.94
C ARG A 276 2.24 -16.77 9.38
N GLY A 277 1.96 -16.31 10.60
CA GLY A 277 2.75 -15.29 11.29
C GLY A 277 4.17 -15.74 11.54
#